data_AF-A0A060C3L4-F1
#
_entry.id   AF-A0A060C3L4-F1
#
_cell.length_a   1.000
_cell.length_b   1.000
_cell.length_c   1.000
_cell.angle_alpha   90.00
_cell.angle_beta   90.00
_cell.angle_gamma   90.00
#
_symmetry.space_group_name_H-M   'P 1'
#
loop_
_entity.id
_entity.type
_entity.pdbx_description
1 polymer ?
#
loop_
_entity_poly.entity_id
_entity_poly.type
_entity_poly.pdbx_seq_one_letter_code
_entity_poly.pdbx_strand_id
1 'polypeptide(L)'
;LAWRCDGVRALDSTTVRLWGANGGKDGIGYELVARVIVDGGTCESVGSRILVHGARGLTVLVTGRTTYRDADPLGWCLSTLARAGRRGYDSIRRRHLDDFHGIYDRCTIQLGGAGTT
;
A
#
# COMPACT_ATOMS: atom_id res chain seq x y z
N LEU A 1 -5.80 9.82 -25.93
CA LEU A 1 -6.23 9.95 -24.51
C LEU A 1 -5.29 9.10 -23.66
N ALA A 2 -4.21 9.71 -23.14
CA ALA A 2 -3.08 9.01 -22.51
C ALA A 2 -3.08 9.17 -20.97
N TRP A 3 -4.24 8.99 -20.34
CA TRP A 3 -4.40 9.00 -18.87
C TRP A 3 -4.60 7.58 -18.32
N ARG A 4 -4.33 6.55 -19.13
CA ARG A 4 -4.61 5.17 -18.76
C ARG A 4 -3.42 4.57 -18.03
N CYS A 5 -3.71 3.94 -16.90
CA CYS A 5 -2.94 2.81 -16.41
C CYS A 5 -2.72 1.82 -17.57
N ASP A 6 -1.47 1.41 -17.80
CA ASP A 6 -1.11 0.51 -18.91
C ASP A 6 -1.58 -0.91 -18.64
N GLY A 7 -1.65 -1.32 -17.37
CA GLY A 7 -2.29 -2.59 -17.03
C GLY A 7 -2.47 -2.85 -15.54
N VAL A 8 -3.33 -3.82 -15.27
CA VAL A 8 -3.59 -4.37 -13.94
C VAL A 8 -3.62 -5.89 -14.04
N ARG A 9 -2.99 -6.58 -13.09
CA ARG A 9 -2.86 -8.05 -13.13
C ARG A 9 -2.74 -8.64 -11.73
N ALA A 10 -3.46 -9.73 -11.47
CA ALA A 10 -3.19 -10.60 -10.32
C ALA A 10 -1.87 -11.36 -10.56
N LEU A 11 -0.94 -11.24 -9.63
CA LEU A 11 0.34 -11.94 -9.64
C LEU A 11 0.22 -13.35 -9.05
N ASP A 12 -0.62 -13.48 -8.04
CA ASP A 12 -0.98 -14.73 -7.37
C ASP A 12 -2.39 -14.58 -6.75
N SER A 13 -2.82 -15.54 -5.93
CA SER A 13 -4.14 -15.53 -5.28
C SER A 13 -4.30 -14.46 -4.18
N THR A 14 -3.25 -13.72 -3.86
CA THR A 14 -3.24 -12.71 -2.78
C THR A 14 -2.65 -11.36 -3.20
N THR A 15 -1.97 -11.30 -4.34
CA THR A 15 -1.21 -10.14 -4.77
C THR A 15 -1.70 -9.65 -6.12
N VAL A 16 -1.98 -8.35 -6.24
CA VAL A 16 -2.33 -7.67 -7.49
C VAL A 16 -1.37 -6.52 -7.74
N ARG A 17 -1.03 -6.27 -9.00
CA ARG A 17 -0.27 -5.10 -9.43
C ARG A 17 -1.03 -4.25 -10.42
N LEU A 18 -0.68 -2.98 -10.46
CA LEU A 18 -1.09 -1.97 -11.41
C LEU A 18 0.17 -1.24 -11.86
N TRP A 19 0.32 -0.98 -13.16
CA TRP A 19 1.51 -0.30 -13.69
C TRP A 19 1.16 0.66 -14.83
N GLY A 20 2.08 1.57 -15.10
CA GLY A 20 2.09 2.33 -16.33
C GLY A 20 3.21 3.36 -16.39
N ALA A 21 3.12 4.30 -17.33
CA ALA A 21 4.05 5.42 -17.44
C ALA A 21 3.33 6.76 -17.63
N ASN A 22 3.92 7.83 -17.10
CA ASN A 22 3.46 9.21 -17.30
C ASN A 22 4.56 10.04 -17.99
N GLY A 23 4.17 10.91 -18.93
CA GLY A 23 5.12 11.83 -19.59
C GLY A 23 5.50 11.47 -21.02
N GLY A 24 4.85 10.48 -21.64
CA GLY A 24 5.09 10.11 -23.04
C GLY A 24 6.32 9.20 -23.22
N LYS A 25 6.97 9.29 -24.38
CA LYS A 25 8.18 8.53 -24.69
C LYS A 25 9.28 8.95 -23.70
N ASP A 26 9.89 7.96 -23.04
CA ASP A 26 10.88 8.14 -21.97
C ASP A 26 10.32 8.79 -20.68
N GLY A 27 9.01 8.68 -20.47
CA GLY A 27 8.33 9.12 -19.24
C GLY A 27 8.68 8.30 -17.99
N ILE A 28 8.15 8.74 -16.85
CA ILE A 28 8.35 8.06 -15.57
C ILE A 28 7.38 6.89 -15.47
N GLY A 29 7.95 5.68 -15.47
CA GLY A 29 7.24 4.44 -15.19
C GLY A 29 6.89 4.32 -13.71
N TYR A 30 5.82 3.61 -13.40
CA TYR A 30 5.39 3.35 -12.04
C TYR A 30 4.81 1.94 -11.88
N GLU A 31 4.96 1.43 -10.66
CA GLU A 31 4.36 0.20 -10.17
C GLU A 31 3.61 0.50 -8.89
N LEU A 32 2.42 -0.07 -8.77
CA LEU A 32 1.65 -0.15 -7.53
C LEU A 32 1.30 -1.61 -7.30
N VAL A 33 1.61 -2.13 -6.12
CA VAL A 33 1.37 -3.53 -5.76
C VAL A 33 0.63 -3.58 -4.44
N ALA A 34 -0.44 -4.36 -4.40
CA ALA A 34 -1.21 -4.64 -3.20
C ALA A 34 -1.16 -6.14 -2.89
N ARG A 35 -0.96 -6.50 -1.62
CA ARG A 35 -0.99 -7.86 -1.10
C ARG A 35 -1.99 -7.97 0.05
N VAL A 36 -2.85 -8.97 -0.03
CA VAL A 36 -3.82 -9.31 1.02
C VAL A 36 -3.22 -10.37 1.94
N ILE A 37 -3.31 -10.15 3.25
CA ILE A 37 -3.00 -11.12 4.30
C ILE A 37 -4.29 -11.35 5.06
N VAL A 38 -4.78 -12.60 5.07
CA VAL A 38 -6.09 -12.94 5.67
C VAL A 38 -5.92 -13.69 6.99
N ASP A 39 -6.79 -13.38 7.95
CA ASP A 39 -6.97 -14.14 9.20
C ASP A 39 -8.16 -15.08 9.05
N GLY A 40 -7.86 -16.35 8.76
CA GLY A 40 -8.84 -17.36 8.37
C GLY A 40 -9.43 -17.12 6.97
N GLY A 41 -10.23 -18.08 6.52
CA GLY A 41 -10.84 -18.03 5.18
C GLY A 41 -9.86 -18.42 4.05
N THR A 42 -10.24 -18.08 2.82
CA THR A 42 -9.47 -18.38 1.61
C THR A 42 -9.38 -17.18 0.68
N CYS A 43 -8.35 -17.17 -0.18
CA CYS A 43 -8.19 -16.20 -1.25
C CYS A 43 -8.10 -16.90 -2.60
N GLU A 44 -8.71 -16.30 -3.61
CA GLU A 44 -8.56 -16.70 -5.02
C GLU A 44 -8.41 -15.46 -5.90
N SER A 45 -7.76 -15.62 -7.06
CA SER A 45 -7.68 -14.57 -8.07
C SER A 45 -8.69 -14.82 -9.19
N VAL A 46 -9.50 -13.82 -9.50
CA VAL A 46 -10.45 -13.84 -10.62
C VAL A 46 -10.16 -12.65 -11.53
N GLY A 47 -9.54 -12.92 -12.67
CA GLY A 47 -9.04 -11.89 -13.58
C GLY A 47 -7.98 -11.02 -12.90
N SER A 48 -8.27 -9.73 -12.74
CA SER A 48 -7.39 -8.75 -12.09
C SER A 48 -7.81 -8.41 -10.65
N ARG A 49 -8.59 -9.29 -10.00
CA ARG A 49 -9.13 -9.09 -8.65
C ARG A 49 -8.74 -10.24 -7.73
N ILE A 50 -8.65 -9.92 -6.44
CA ILE A 50 -8.50 -10.90 -5.36
C ILE A 50 -9.84 -11.00 -4.64
N LEU A 51 -10.40 -12.20 -4.57
CA LEU A 51 -11.62 -12.50 -3.83
C LEU A 51 -11.20 -13.15 -2.51
N VAL A 52 -11.82 -12.71 -1.41
CA VAL A 52 -11.58 -13.23 -0.06
C VAL A 52 -12.88 -13.79 0.48
N HIS A 53 -12.88 -15.03 0.95
CA HIS A 53 -14.06 -15.73 1.44
C HIS A 53 -13.88 -16.15 2.89
N GLY A 54 -14.86 -15.86 3.75
CA GLY A 54 -14.92 -16.38 5.12
C GLY A 54 -13.80 -15.90 6.06
N ALA A 55 -13.13 -14.79 5.76
CA ALA A 55 -12.10 -14.23 6.63
C ALA A 55 -12.71 -13.52 7.85
N ARG A 56 -12.07 -13.65 9.02
CA ARG A 56 -12.46 -12.90 10.22
C ARG A 56 -11.95 -11.46 10.20
N GLY A 57 -10.86 -11.25 9.46
CA GLY A 57 -10.22 -9.98 9.23
C GLY A 57 -9.15 -10.12 8.15
N LEU A 58 -8.71 -8.99 7.60
CA LEU A 58 -7.62 -8.97 6.65
C LEU A 58 -6.79 -7.70 6.80
N THR A 59 -5.53 -7.79 6.39
CA THR A 59 -4.64 -6.65 6.21
C THR A 59 -4.29 -6.53 4.73
N VAL A 60 -4.49 -5.35 4.16
CA VAL A 60 -4.00 -5.03 2.81
C VAL A 60 -2.73 -4.21 2.94
N LEU A 61 -1.62 -4.75 2.46
CA LEU A 61 -0.37 -4.03 2.31
C LEU A 61 -0.30 -3.44 0.90
N VAL A 62 0.01 -2.15 0.78
CA VAL A 62 0.10 -1.45 -0.50
C VAL A 62 1.46 -0.76 -0.62
N THR A 63 2.11 -0.88 -1.77
CA THR A 63 3.34 -0.13 -2.09
C THR A 63 3.22 0.50 -3.47
N GLY A 64 3.92 1.60 -3.67
CA GLY A 64 4.12 2.19 -4.98
C GLY A 64 5.55 2.66 -5.16
N ARG A 65 6.09 2.52 -6.37
CA ARG A 65 7.41 3.05 -6.72
C ARG A 65 7.46 3.46 -8.19
N THR A 66 8.32 4.42 -8.49
CA THR A 66 8.52 4.94 -9.85
C THR A 66 9.95 4.68 -10.33
N THR A 67 10.14 4.69 -11.65
CA THR A 67 11.47 4.55 -12.27
C THR A 67 12.41 5.71 -11.93
N TYR A 68 11.89 6.82 -11.42
CA TYR A 68 12.70 7.93 -10.90
C TYR A 68 13.56 7.51 -9.69
N ARG A 69 13.05 6.58 -8.85
CA ARG A 69 13.73 6.17 -7.60
C ARG A 69 14.45 4.83 -7.70
N ASP A 70 14.16 4.03 -8.71
CA ASP A 70 14.65 2.66 -8.85
C ASP A 70 14.51 2.20 -10.30
N ALA A 71 15.52 1.52 -10.84
CA ALA A 71 15.45 0.96 -12.18
C ALA A 71 14.49 -0.24 -12.25
N ASP A 72 14.23 -0.92 -11.13
CA ASP A 72 13.24 -1.99 -11.00
C ASP A 72 12.19 -1.66 -9.91
N PRO A 73 11.17 -0.84 -10.25
CA PRO A 73 10.13 -0.48 -9.29
C PRO A 73 9.31 -1.68 -8.81
N LEU A 74 9.14 -2.72 -9.64
CA LEU A 74 8.33 -3.89 -9.30
C LEU A 74 9.06 -4.76 -8.28
N GLY A 75 10.33 -5.07 -8.52
CA GLY A 75 11.16 -5.83 -7.59
C GLY A 75 11.24 -5.14 -6.22
N TRP A 76 11.38 -3.81 -6.20
CA TRP A 76 11.35 -3.05 -4.95
C TRP A 76 10.01 -3.17 -4.20
N CYS A 77 8.89 -3.04 -4.92
CA CYS A 77 7.55 -3.18 -4.34
C CYS A 77 7.35 -4.58 -3.72
N LEU A 78 7.67 -5.64 -4.46
CA LEU A 78 7.55 -7.03 -3.99
C LEU A 78 8.43 -7.30 -2.76
N SER A 79 9.68 -6.87 -2.78
CA SER A 79 10.60 -7.00 -1.64
C SER A 79 10.12 -6.23 -0.41
N THR A 80 9.56 -5.04 -0.61
CA THR A 80 9.02 -4.21 0.48
C THR A 80 7.77 -4.83 1.10
N LEU A 81 6.83 -5.30 0.28
CA LEU A 81 5.66 -6.04 0.76
C LEU A 81 6.05 -7.30 1.53
N ALA A 82 7.03 -8.07 1.04
CA ALA A 82 7.52 -9.26 1.74
C ALA A 82 8.13 -8.93 3.11
N ARG A 83 8.92 -7.86 3.20
CA ARG A 83 9.48 -7.39 4.49
C ARG A 83 8.42 -6.90 5.45
N ALA A 84 7.42 -6.15 4.96
CA ALA A 84 6.30 -5.67 5.76
C ALA A 84 5.43 -6.84 6.26
N GLY A 85 5.10 -7.80 5.39
CA GLY A 85 4.30 -8.98 5.75
C GLY A 85 4.91 -9.80 6.89
N ARG A 86 6.25 -9.90 6.96
CA ARG A 86 6.94 -10.59 8.07
C ARG A 86 6.83 -9.90 9.43
N ARG A 87 6.52 -8.60 9.47
CA ARG A 87 6.40 -7.84 10.73
C ARG A 87 5.00 -7.93 11.35
N GLY A 88 3.98 -8.19 10.53
CA GLY A 88 2.58 -8.14 10.94
C GLY A 88 2.04 -6.71 11.12
N TYR A 89 0.71 -6.59 11.14
CA TYR A 89 0.00 -5.31 11.19
C TYR A 89 0.33 -4.52 12.46
N ASP A 90 0.24 -5.13 13.64
CA ASP A 90 0.39 -4.43 14.92
C ASP A 90 1.78 -3.80 15.07
N SER A 91 2.83 -4.51 14.64
CA SER A 91 4.19 -3.96 14.67
C SER A 91 4.36 -2.80 13.69
N ILE A 92 3.72 -2.85 12.52
CA ILE A 92 3.77 -1.76 11.54
C ILE A 92 3.01 -0.55 12.08
N ARG A 93 1.79 -0.76 12.60
CA ARG A 93 0.94 0.29 13.16
C ARG A 93 1.61 1.00 14.33
N ARG A 94 2.15 0.26 15.29
CA ARG A 94 2.85 0.85 16.45
C ARG A 94 4.01 1.75 15.99
N ARG A 95 4.87 1.24 15.11
CA ARG A 95 6.00 2.01 14.57
C ARG A 95 5.55 3.28 13.85
N HIS A 96 4.46 3.20 13.08
CA HIS A 96 3.90 4.38 12.42
C HIS A 96 3.40 5.42 13.43
N LEU A 97 2.70 5.00 14.49
CA LEU A 97 2.23 5.91 15.53
C LEU A 97 3.40 6.56 16.28
N ASP A 98 4.43 5.77 16.63
CA ASP A 98 5.63 6.29 17.30
C ASP A 98 6.34 7.35 16.45
N ASP A 99 6.50 7.10 15.14
CA ASP A 99 7.11 8.03 14.18
C ASP A 99 6.26 9.30 13.99
N PHE A 100 4.95 9.12 13.79
CA PHE A 100 4.01 10.22 13.56
C PHE A 100 3.91 11.14 14.79
N HIS A 101 3.66 10.58 15.97
CA HIS A 101 3.56 11.35 17.22
C HIS A 101 4.89 12.01 17.59
N GLY A 102 6.03 11.41 17.23
CA GLY A 102 7.35 12.02 17.41
C GLY A 102 7.52 13.38 16.72
N ILE A 103 6.67 13.72 15.74
CA ILE A 103 6.65 15.03 15.06
C ILE A 103 5.36 15.79 15.38
N TYR A 104 4.20 15.12 15.26
CA TYR A 104 2.89 15.75 15.37
C TYR A 104 2.68 16.41 16.75
N ASP A 105 3.11 15.74 17.82
CA ASP A 105 2.87 16.19 19.19
C ASP A 105 3.81 17.33 19.62
N ARG A 106 4.73 17.77 18.75
CA ARG A 106 5.67 18.86 19.07
C ARG A 106 4.99 20.23 19.20
N CYS A 107 3.85 20.41 18.54
CA CYS A 107 3.14 21.67 18.51
C CYS A 107 1.64 21.44 18.70
N THR A 108 1.09 21.96 19.80
CA THR A 108 -0.34 21.95 20.06
C THR A 108 -0.83 23.39 20.07
N ILE A 109 -1.87 23.68 19.30
CA ILE A 109 -2.60 24.95 19.37
C ILE A 109 -4.01 24.69 19.88
N GLN A 110 -4.36 25.32 20.99
CA GLN A 110 -5.71 25.31 21.56
C GLN A 110 -6.33 26.70 21.37
N LEU A 111 -7.33 26.79 20.50
CA LEU A 111 -8.06 28.02 20.24
C LEU A 111 -9.37 28.01 21.03
N GLY A 112 -9.34 28.64 22.22
CA GLY A 112 -10.43 28.58 23.19
C GLY A 112 -10.51 27.24 23.94
N GLY A 113 -11.13 27.26 25.12
CA GLY A 113 -11.55 26.06 25.86
C GLY A 113 -13.07 25.99 25.88
N ALA A 114 -13.64 24.80 26.12
CA ALA A 114 -15.09 24.63 26.28
C ALA A 114 -15.59 25.68 27.28
N GLY A 115 -16.38 26.63 26.78
CA GLY A 115 -16.85 27.76 27.57
C GLY A 115 -17.46 27.24 28.86
N THR A 116 -16.82 27.53 29.98
CA THR A 116 -17.46 27.37 31.28
C THR A 116 -18.41 28.54 31.37
N THR A 117 -19.70 28.27 31.16
CA THR A 117 -20.79 29.17 31.55
C THR A 117 -21.00 29.04 33.05
#